data_AF-A0A1Y5SRN4-F1
#
_entry.id   AF-A0A1Y5SRN4-F1
#
_cell.length_a   1.000
_cell.length_b   1.000
_cell.length_c   1.000
_cell.angle_alpha   90.00
_cell.angle_beta   90.00
_cell.angle_gamma   90.00
#
_symmetry.space_group_name_H-M   'P 1'
#
loop_
_entity.id
_entity.type
_entity.pdbx_description
1 polymer ?
#
loop_
_entity_poly.entity_id
_entity_poly.type
_entity_poly.pdbx_seq_one_letter_code
_entity_poly.pdbx_strand_id
1 'polypeptide(L)'
;MRSVRGSVGYWALVLAASVFLAGFASLAVAQDDDAAFGIHEHFRLDDPADLDDAAAEAIYRELVDDLAERYGRSEDATARDYRDWRRFNRAPYRSATHGERFVNNYGNGIAEGPYARAERGVAMPAGSVLAKDSFSVTADGTVLPSAFFIMEKMAPGFAPKNGDWRYAMILPDGSVLGDTNGDNGAEMRFCADCHVARKAYDYLFFMPKRVRQVD
;
A
#
# COMPACT_ATOMS: atom_id res chain seq x y z
N MET A 1 59.15 35.60 22.59
CA MET A 1 59.04 36.86 23.38
C MET A 1 58.39 37.93 22.50
N ARG A 2 57.53 38.77 23.10
CA ARG A 2 56.49 39.62 22.48
C ARG A 2 56.97 40.64 21.43
N SER A 3 56.09 40.92 20.45
CA SER A 3 55.91 42.22 19.77
C SER A 3 54.50 42.21 19.15
N VAL A 4 53.45 42.89 19.64
CA VAL A 4 53.12 44.33 19.81
C VAL A 4 52.83 45.09 18.50
N ARG A 5 51.52 45.24 18.28
CA ARG A 5 50.72 46.41 17.80
C ARG A 5 51.08 47.12 16.48
N GLY A 6 50.01 47.38 15.73
CA GLY A 6 49.90 48.53 14.82
C GLY A 6 48.44 48.79 14.45
N SER A 7 47.90 49.90 14.94
CA SER A 7 46.56 50.43 14.66
C SER A 7 46.69 51.74 13.90
N VAL A 8 46.00 51.92 12.78
CA VAL A 8 45.76 53.22 12.13
C VAL A 8 44.41 53.15 11.40
N GLY A 9 43.52 54.11 11.68
CA GLY A 9 42.37 54.42 10.82
C GLY A 9 42.65 55.67 9.99
N TYR A 10 41.83 55.96 8.97
CA TYR A 10 41.36 57.30 8.59
C TYR A 10 40.36 57.20 7.41
N TRP A 11 39.52 58.22 7.35
CA TRP A 11 38.31 58.46 6.57
C TRP A 11 38.51 58.63 5.04
N ALA A 12 37.48 58.31 4.24
CA ALA A 12 37.02 59.12 3.10
C ALA A 12 35.71 58.57 2.50
N LEU A 13 34.86 59.49 2.04
CA LEU A 13 33.50 59.31 1.54
C LEU A 13 33.47 59.66 0.03
N VAL A 14 32.47 59.10 -0.68
CA VAL A 14 31.90 59.49 -1.99
C VAL A 14 32.67 59.08 -3.27
N LEU A 15 32.08 58.18 -4.09
CA LEU A 15 31.46 58.50 -5.39
C LEU A 15 30.96 57.24 -6.12
N ALA A 16 29.80 57.42 -6.73
CA ALA A 16 29.05 56.44 -7.49
C ALA A 16 29.83 55.91 -8.71
N ALA A 17 29.69 54.60 -8.97
CA ALA A 17 29.97 54.01 -10.27
C ALA A 17 28.84 53.04 -10.63
N SER A 18 28.25 53.32 -11.78
CA SER A 18 27.08 52.70 -12.37
C SER A 18 27.32 51.23 -12.74
N VAL A 19 26.27 50.44 -12.53
CA VAL A 19 25.72 49.37 -13.40
C VAL A 19 26.69 48.78 -14.43
N PHE A 20 27.08 47.52 -14.20
CA PHE A 20 27.04 46.44 -15.20
C PHE A 20 27.25 45.11 -14.46
N LEU A 21 26.17 44.41 -14.12
CA LEU A 21 26.23 42.98 -13.87
C LEU A 21 25.30 42.31 -14.87
N ALA A 22 25.95 41.66 -15.83
CA ALA A 22 25.33 40.80 -16.82
C ALA A 22 24.39 39.81 -16.13
N GLY A 23 23.18 39.71 -16.68
CA GLY A 23 22.23 38.68 -16.28
C GLY A 23 22.84 37.32 -16.53
N PHE A 24 23.24 36.64 -15.45
CA PHE A 24 23.24 35.19 -15.44
C PHE A 24 21.79 34.77 -15.23
N ALA A 25 21.14 34.42 -16.35
CA ALA A 25 19.96 33.57 -16.31
C ALA A 25 20.36 32.32 -15.52
N SER A 26 19.93 32.25 -14.27
CA SER A 26 19.95 30.99 -13.54
C SER A 26 18.99 30.08 -14.30
N LEU A 27 19.55 29.17 -15.09
CA LEU A 27 18.85 27.95 -15.42
C LEU A 27 18.50 27.34 -14.06
N ALA A 28 17.23 27.46 -13.70
CA ALA A 28 16.64 26.70 -12.63
C ALA A 28 16.90 25.23 -12.98
N VAL A 29 17.90 24.64 -12.32
CA VAL A 29 17.86 23.20 -12.07
C VAL A 29 16.62 23.06 -11.20
N ALA A 30 15.55 22.56 -11.79
CA ALA A 30 14.44 22.03 -11.04
C ALA A 30 15.04 20.95 -10.14
N GLN A 31 15.22 21.28 -8.87
CA GLN A 31 15.31 20.30 -7.81
C GLN A 31 13.94 19.64 -7.78
N ASP A 32 13.82 18.48 -8.46
CA ASP A 32 12.74 17.52 -8.22
C ASP A 32 12.94 16.93 -6.82
N ASP A 33 12.76 17.77 -5.81
CA ASP A 33 12.79 17.42 -4.40
C ASP A 33 11.35 17.29 -3.89
N ASP A 34 10.50 16.54 -4.61
CA ASP A 34 9.08 16.32 -4.21
C ASP A 34 8.57 14.90 -4.53
N ALA A 35 9.45 13.91 -4.69
CA ALA A 35 9.06 12.49 -4.62
C ALA A 35 9.34 11.91 -3.22
N ALA A 36 8.93 12.62 -2.18
CA ALA A 36 8.57 11.93 -0.96
C ALA A 36 7.42 10.98 -1.30
N PHE A 37 7.54 9.71 -0.92
CA PHE A 37 6.52 8.66 -1.05
C PHE A 37 5.25 9.03 -0.24
N GLY A 38 4.56 10.07 -0.65
CA GLY A 38 3.28 10.47 -0.13
C GLY A 38 2.21 9.65 -0.85
N ILE A 39 1.62 8.70 -0.14
CA ILE A 39 0.37 8.01 -0.52
C ILE A 39 -0.83 8.96 -0.57
N HIS A 40 -0.73 10.07 -1.30
CA HIS A 40 -1.85 10.95 -1.61
C HIS A 40 -2.46 10.68 -2.98
N GLU A 41 -1.79 9.87 -3.81
CA GLU A 41 -2.43 9.18 -4.92
C GLU A 41 -2.44 7.70 -4.62
N HIS A 42 -3.62 7.12 -4.44
CA HIS A 42 -3.77 5.68 -4.48
C HIS A 42 -3.11 5.21 -5.77
N PHE A 43 -2.20 4.23 -5.72
CA PHE A 43 -1.76 3.51 -6.92
C PHE A 43 -3.01 2.95 -7.61
N ARG A 44 -3.61 3.75 -8.48
CA ARG A 44 -4.87 3.53 -9.17
C ARG A 44 -4.49 3.36 -10.62
N LEU A 45 -5.05 2.32 -11.23
CA LEU A 45 -4.87 2.15 -12.66
C LEU A 45 -5.73 3.18 -13.39
N ASP A 46 -5.09 4.05 -14.18
CA ASP A 46 -5.79 5.11 -14.92
C ASP A 46 -6.65 4.56 -16.06
N ASP A 47 -6.20 3.47 -16.69
CA ASP A 47 -6.85 2.86 -17.85
C ASP A 47 -7.08 1.36 -17.66
N PRO A 48 -8.01 0.94 -16.77
CA PRO A 48 -8.25 -0.46 -16.50
C PRO A 48 -9.09 -1.14 -17.60
N ALA A 49 -8.68 -2.33 -18.06
CA ALA A 49 -9.49 -3.18 -18.94
C ALA A 49 -10.78 -3.61 -18.26
N ASP A 50 -11.90 -3.58 -18.99
CA ASP A 50 -13.17 -4.13 -18.54
C ASP A 50 -13.24 -5.64 -18.80
N LEU A 51 -13.03 -6.43 -17.76
CA LEU A 51 -13.02 -7.89 -17.82
C LEU A 51 -14.23 -8.47 -17.09
N ASP A 52 -14.85 -9.49 -17.69
CA ASP A 52 -15.80 -10.33 -16.97
C ASP A 52 -15.08 -11.30 -16.00
N ASP A 53 -15.88 -11.95 -15.15
CA ASP A 53 -15.37 -12.85 -14.11
C ASP A 53 -14.61 -14.06 -14.72
N ALA A 54 -14.94 -14.51 -15.93
CA ALA A 54 -14.30 -15.66 -16.57
C ALA A 54 -12.92 -15.30 -17.15
N ALA A 55 -12.83 -14.16 -17.84
CA ALA A 55 -11.59 -13.62 -18.36
C ALA A 55 -10.60 -13.29 -17.23
N ALA A 56 -11.08 -12.66 -16.15
CA ALA A 56 -10.25 -12.35 -14.98
C ALA A 56 -9.70 -13.62 -14.31
N GLU A 57 -10.52 -14.67 -14.19
CA GLU A 57 -10.09 -15.96 -13.63
C GLU A 57 -9.07 -16.67 -14.54
N ALA A 58 -9.23 -16.60 -15.86
CA ALA A 58 -8.26 -17.19 -16.80
C ALA A 58 -6.88 -16.54 -16.67
N ILE A 59 -6.81 -15.20 -16.67
CA ILE A 59 -5.57 -14.45 -16.46
C ILE A 59 -4.95 -14.79 -15.11
N TYR A 60 -5.77 -14.84 -14.06
CA TYR A 60 -5.28 -15.11 -12.72
C TYR A 60 -4.64 -16.49 -12.60
N ARG A 61 -5.20 -17.52 -13.24
CA ARG A 61 -4.62 -18.88 -13.23
C ARG A 61 -3.23 -18.93 -13.86
N GLU A 62 -2.95 -18.08 -14.83
CA GLU A 62 -1.63 -17.98 -15.45
C GLU A 62 -0.64 -17.21 -14.56
N LEU A 63 -1.14 -16.24 -13.77
CA LEU A 63 -0.31 -15.33 -12.99
C LEU A 63 -0.01 -15.82 -11.57
N VAL A 64 -0.86 -16.69 -11.01
CA VAL A 64 -0.89 -16.91 -9.56
C VAL A 64 0.41 -17.47 -8.97
N ASP A 65 1.14 -18.30 -9.71
CA ASP A 65 2.42 -18.84 -9.24
C ASP A 65 3.52 -17.76 -9.23
N ASP A 66 3.53 -16.86 -10.22
CA ASP A 66 4.44 -15.70 -10.27
C ASP A 66 4.13 -14.70 -9.15
N LEU A 67 2.85 -14.46 -8.83
CA LEU A 67 2.46 -13.65 -7.66
C LEU A 67 3.01 -14.24 -6.37
N ALA A 68 2.79 -15.54 -6.14
CA ALA A 68 3.24 -16.22 -4.93
C ALA A 68 4.77 -16.18 -4.80
N GLU A 69 5.51 -16.40 -5.89
CA GLU A 69 6.97 -16.29 -5.89
C GLU A 69 7.42 -14.87 -5.52
N ARG A 70 6.83 -13.85 -6.14
CA ARG A 70 7.15 -12.44 -5.89
C ARG A 70 6.92 -12.04 -4.44
N TYR A 71 5.74 -12.33 -3.90
CA TYR A 71 5.42 -11.98 -2.51
C TYR A 71 6.25 -12.79 -1.53
N GLY A 72 6.56 -14.06 -1.85
CA GLY A 72 7.38 -14.94 -1.01
C GLY A 72 8.83 -14.47 -0.81
N ARG A 73 9.31 -13.52 -1.63
CA ARG A 73 10.60 -12.83 -1.43
C ARG A 73 10.60 -11.90 -0.22
N SER A 74 9.43 -11.50 0.27
CA SER A 74 9.31 -10.76 1.53
C SER A 74 9.68 -11.65 2.73
N GLU A 75 9.92 -11.02 3.88
CA GLU A 75 10.14 -11.75 5.15
C GLU A 75 8.83 -12.17 5.85
N ASP A 76 7.66 -11.73 5.36
CA ASP A 76 6.35 -12.01 5.98
C ASP A 76 5.90 -13.46 5.67
N ALA A 77 5.66 -14.25 6.73
CA ALA A 77 5.23 -15.64 6.59
C ALA A 77 3.89 -15.79 5.85
N THR A 78 2.97 -14.82 6.01
CA THR A 78 1.69 -14.81 5.30
C THR A 78 1.90 -14.83 3.79
N ALA A 79 2.86 -14.06 3.29
CA ALA A 79 3.15 -13.96 1.87
C ALA A 79 3.68 -15.27 1.27
N ARG A 80 4.28 -16.14 2.09
CA ARG A 80 4.76 -17.46 1.68
C ARG A 80 3.67 -18.53 1.75
N ASP A 81 2.76 -18.41 2.71
CA ASP A 81 1.83 -19.49 3.06
C ASP A 81 0.40 -19.29 2.52
N TYR A 82 0.03 -18.08 2.07
CA TYR A 82 -1.37 -17.75 1.76
C TYR A 82 -2.01 -18.64 0.68
N ARG A 83 -1.20 -19.26 -0.18
CA ARG A 83 -1.67 -20.13 -1.27
C ARG A 83 -2.29 -21.43 -0.76
N ASP A 84 -1.91 -21.87 0.44
CA ASP A 84 -2.49 -23.05 1.10
C ASP A 84 -3.81 -22.74 1.80
N TRP A 85 -4.19 -21.46 1.84
CA TRP A 85 -5.39 -21.02 2.52
C TRP A 85 -6.61 -21.06 1.61
N ARG A 86 -7.80 -21.04 2.22
CA ARG A 86 -9.04 -20.97 1.47
C ARG A 86 -9.14 -19.65 0.72
N ARG A 87 -9.28 -19.73 -0.61
CA ARG A 87 -9.77 -18.63 -1.46
C ARG A 87 -11.29 -18.57 -1.34
N PHE A 88 -11.85 -17.42 -0.99
CA PHE A 88 -13.31 -17.28 -0.77
C PHE A 88 -14.09 -16.81 -2.00
N ASN A 89 -13.41 -16.27 -3.01
CA ASN A 89 -14.01 -15.87 -4.28
C ASN A 89 -13.71 -16.90 -5.37
N ARG A 90 -14.64 -17.07 -6.33
CA ARG A 90 -14.49 -17.99 -7.46
C ARG A 90 -13.80 -17.39 -8.68
N ALA A 91 -13.71 -16.07 -8.72
CA ALA A 91 -13.04 -15.28 -9.75
C ALA A 91 -12.54 -13.98 -9.12
N PRO A 92 -11.40 -13.43 -9.56
CA PRO A 92 -10.93 -12.12 -9.10
C PRO A 92 -11.96 -11.05 -9.43
N TYR A 93 -12.14 -10.08 -8.54
CA TYR A 93 -13.09 -8.99 -8.76
C TYR A 93 -12.41 -7.63 -8.72
N ARG A 94 -12.85 -6.72 -9.58
CA ARG A 94 -12.40 -5.31 -9.58
C ARG A 94 -12.70 -4.66 -8.24
N SER A 95 -11.68 -4.04 -7.63
CA SER A 95 -11.82 -3.31 -6.38
C SER A 95 -11.35 -1.86 -6.51
N ALA A 96 -12.31 -0.93 -6.62
CA ALA A 96 -12.04 0.50 -6.65
C ALA A 96 -11.28 0.99 -5.40
N THR A 97 -11.61 0.44 -4.22
CA THR A 97 -10.97 0.81 -2.94
C THR A 97 -9.53 0.32 -2.81
N HIS A 98 -9.09 -0.55 -3.72
CA HIS A 98 -7.70 -0.96 -3.84
C HIS A 98 -7.18 -0.52 -5.21
N GLY A 99 -7.58 0.62 -5.78
CA GLY A 99 -6.91 1.17 -6.98
C GLY A 99 -7.27 0.49 -8.31
N GLU A 100 -8.50 -0.02 -8.45
CA GLU A 100 -9.06 -0.61 -9.69
C GLU A 100 -8.46 -1.95 -10.15
N ARG A 101 -7.53 -2.51 -9.37
CA ARG A 101 -6.99 -3.88 -9.55
C ARG A 101 -8.04 -4.95 -9.26
N PHE A 102 -7.81 -6.11 -9.85
CA PHE A 102 -8.55 -7.33 -9.57
C PHE A 102 -7.95 -8.00 -8.33
N VAL A 103 -8.79 -8.36 -7.37
CA VAL A 103 -8.35 -8.93 -6.08
C VAL A 103 -8.98 -10.30 -5.84
N ASN A 104 -8.25 -11.14 -5.13
CA ASN A 104 -8.79 -12.34 -4.48
C ASN A 104 -8.72 -12.19 -2.97
N ASN A 105 -9.55 -12.95 -2.26
CA ASN A 105 -9.56 -12.94 -0.80
C ASN A 105 -9.26 -14.35 -0.30
N TYR A 106 -8.21 -14.44 0.48
CA TYR A 106 -7.72 -15.63 1.16
C TYR A 106 -7.89 -15.48 2.66
N GLY A 107 -8.04 -16.59 3.37
CA GLY A 107 -7.99 -16.56 4.84
C GLY A 107 -7.55 -17.88 5.43
N ASN A 108 -6.73 -17.79 6.47
CA ASN A 108 -6.24 -18.96 7.19
C ASN A 108 -7.39 -19.73 7.87
N GLY A 109 -7.09 -20.93 8.37
CA GLY A 109 -8.11 -21.80 8.98
C GLY A 109 -8.85 -21.18 10.18
N ILE A 110 -8.25 -20.21 10.87
CA ILE A 110 -8.89 -19.49 11.99
C ILE A 110 -9.95 -18.51 11.45
N ALA A 111 -9.65 -17.84 10.34
CA ALA A 111 -10.53 -16.89 9.68
C ALA A 111 -11.69 -17.54 8.93
N GLU A 112 -11.55 -18.81 8.52
CA GLU A 112 -12.46 -19.50 7.60
C GLU A 112 -13.94 -19.37 7.96
N GLY A 113 -14.34 -19.95 9.09
CA GLY A 113 -15.75 -19.97 9.50
C GLY A 113 -16.34 -18.56 9.70
N PRO A 114 -15.71 -17.68 10.50
CA PRO A 114 -16.19 -16.32 10.70
C PRO A 114 -16.26 -15.48 9.42
N TYR A 115 -15.26 -15.57 8.53
CA TYR A 115 -15.23 -14.79 7.30
C TYR A 115 -16.29 -15.25 6.29
N ALA A 116 -16.50 -16.57 6.15
CA ALA A 116 -17.51 -17.14 5.27
C ALA A 116 -18.94 -16.69 5.63
N ARG A 117 -19.24 -16.53 6.92
CA ARG A 117 -20.56 -16.03 7.37
C ARG A 117 -20.84 -14.62 6.88
N ALA A 118 -19.82 -13.76 6.83
CA ALA A 118 -19.95 -12.36 6.39
C ALA A 118 -21.08 -11.58 7.10
N GLU A 119 -21.24 -11.83 8.39
CA GLU A 119 -22.35 -11.35 9.21
C GLU A 119 -21.97 -10.17 10.12
N ARG A 120 -22.97 -9.35 10.46
CA ARG A 120 -22.81 -8.24 11.40
C ARG A 120 -22.60 -8.79 12.81
N GLY A 121 -21.66 -8.20 13.55
CA GLY A 121 -21.41 -8.54 14.95
C GLY A 121 -20.61 -9.82 15.18
N VAL A 122 -20.19 -10.52 14.11
CA VAL A 122 -19.24 -11.62 14.21
C VAL A 122 -17.83 -11.04 14.28
N ALA A 123 -17.13 -11.28 15.38
CA ALA A 123 -15.74 -10.89 15.56
C ALA A 123 -14.81 -12.02 15.07
N MET A 124 -13.71 -11.63 14.43
CA MET A 124 -12.63 -12.54 14.08
C MET A 124 -11.84 -12.92 15.35
N PRO A 125 -11.53 -14.21 15.55
CA PRO A 125 -10.60 -14.61 16.61
C PRO A 125 -9.20 -14.04 16.38
N ALA A 126 -8.47 -13.72 17.45
CA ALA A 126 -7.05 -13.37 17.35
C ALA A 126 -6.26 -14.48 16.62
N GLY A 127 -5.32 -14.10 15.77
CA GLY A 127 -4.60 -14.98 14.84
C GLY A 127 -5.35 -15.25 13.52
N SER A 128 -6.56 -14.70 13.34
CA SER A 128 -7.21 -14.71 12.04
C SER A 128 -6.43 -13.84 11.06
N VAL A 129 -6.04 -14.40 9.93
CA VAL A 129 -5.36 -13.66 8.86
C VAL A 129 -6.21 -13.71 7.60
N LEU A 130 -6.40 -12.55 6.99
CA LEU A 130 -6.98 -12.39 5.67
C LEU A 130 -5.92 -11.78 4.76
N ALA A 131 -5.76 -12.36 3.59
CA ALA A 131 -4.82 -11.92 2.59
C ALA A 131 -5.55 -11.61 1.28
N LYS A 132 -5.02 -10.64 0.52
CA LYS A 132 -5.47 -10.38 -0.84
C LYS A 132 -4.29 -10.26 -1.77
N ASP A 133 -4.16 -11.22 -2.66
CA ASP A 133 -3.35 -11.00 -3.86
C ASP A 133 -4.13 -10.19 -4.88
N SER A 134 -3.39 -9.57 -5.79
CA SER A 134 -4.00 -8.73 -6.80
C SER A 134 -3.16 -8.58 -8.05
N PHE A 135 -3.84 -8.24 -9.14
CA PHE A 135 -3.22 -7.90 -10.41
C PHE A 135 -4.03 -6.81 -11.09
N SER A 136 -3.37 -6.12 -12.01
CA SER A 136 -3.94 -5.10 -12.85
C SER A 136 -3.96 -5.57 -14.31
N VAL A 137 -4.96 -5.11 -15.06
CA VAL A 137 -5.01 -5.27 -16.51
C VAL A 137 -5.36 -3.93 -17.10
N THR A 138 -4.49 -3.39 -17.96
CA THR A 138 -4.73 -2.13 -18.69
C THR A 138 -5.65 -2.36 -19.88
N ALA A 139 -6.28 -1.32 -20.41
CA ALA A 139 -7.23 -1.47 -21.53
C ALA A 139 -6.62 -2.04 -22.82
N ASP A 140 -5.31 -1.91 -23.00
CA ASP A 140 -4.56 -2.55 -24.09
C ASP A 140 -4.27 -4.05 -23.86
N GLY A 141 -4.66 -4.59 -22.69
CA GLY A 141 -4.51 -6.00 -22.33
C GLY A 141 -3.23 -6.32 -21.56
N THR A 142 -2.39 -5.33 -21.21
CA THR A 142 -1.18 -5.59 -20.41
C THR A 142 -1.54 -6.06 -19.01
N VAL A 143 -1.08 -7.25 -18.64
CA VAL A 143 -1.27 -7.85 -17.31
C VAL A 143 -0.08 -7.50 -16.42
N LEU A 144 -0.36 -6.98 -15.22
CA LEU A 144 0.65 -6.52 -14.27
C LEU A 144 0.43 -7.16 -12.89
N PRO A 145 1.41 -7.90 -12.32
CA PRO A 145 1.45 -8.21 -10.90
C PRO A 145 1.22 -6.96 -10.05
N SER A 146 0.41 -7.04 -9.00
CA SER A 146 0.10 -5.89 -8.15
C SER A 146 0.28 -6.20 -6.66
N ALA A 147 -0.02 -5.24 -5.79
CA ALA A 147 0.28 -5.32 -4.37
C ALA A 147 -0.46 -6.47 -3.67
N PHE A 148 0.15 -7.01 -2.62
CA PHE A 148 -0.44 -7.98 -1.72
C PHE A 148 -0.83 -7.29 -0.41
N PHE A 149 -2.04 -7.54 0.07
CA PHE A 149 -2.59 -6.86 1.25
C PHE A 149 -2.87 -7.88 2.36
N ILE A 150 -2.40 -7.59 3.57
CA ILE A 150 -2.57 -8.45 4.74
C ILE A 150 -3.40 -7.71 5.78
N MET A 151 -4.34 -8.44 6.39
CA MET A 151 -5.03 -8.05 7.60
C MET A 151 -4.95 -9.18 8.62
N GLU A 152 -4.41 -8.90 9.79
CA GLU A 152 -4.31 -9.88 10.87
C GLU A 152 -5.01 -9.36 12.13
N LYS A 153 -5.86 -10.20 12.71
CA LYS A 153 -6.49 -9.91 13.99
C LYS A 153 -5.51 -10.19 15.11
N MET A 154 -5.00 -9.15 15.75
CA MET A 154 -4.02 -9.26 16.81
C MET A 154 -4.68 -9.50 18.18
N ALA A 155 -3.84 -9.75 19.18
CA ALA A 155 -4.27 -9.81 20.57
C ALA A 155 -4.88 -8.47 21.03
N PRO A 156 -5.85 -8.48 21.97
CA PRO A 156 -6.45 -7.27 22.49
C PRO A 156 -5.42 -6.24 22.98
N GLY A 157 -5.58 -4.98 22.56
CA GLY A 157 -4.71 -3.88 22.95
C GLY A 157 -3.60 -3.56 21.95
N PHE A 158 -3.42 -4.36 20.89
CA PHE A 158 -2.46 -4.07 19.82
C PHE A 158 -2.78 -2.76 19.09
N ALA A 159 -4.05 -2.55 18.73
CA ALA A 159 -4.52 -1.35 18.03
C ALA A 159 -5.99 -1.09 18.40
N PRO A 160 -6.29 -0.71 19.66
CA PRO A 160 -7.65 -0.75 20.20
C PRO A 160 -8.61 0.20 19.49
N LYS A 161 -8.12 1.29 18.90
CA LYS A 161 -8.94 2.21 18.08
C LYS A 161 -9.41 1.57 16.77
N ASN A 162 -8.62 0.64 16.25
CA ASN A 162 -8.80 -0.02 14.96
C ASN A 162 -9.23 -1.48 15.11
N GLY A 163 -9.77 -1.85 16.27
CA GLY A 163 -10.26 -3.20 16.54
C GLY A 163 -9.16 -4.26 16.61
N ASP A 164 -7.94 -3.86 16.98
CA ASP A 164 -6.77 -4.74 17.08
C ASP A 164 -6.38 -5.40 15.75
N TRP A 165 -6.67 -4.75 14.62
CA TRP A 165 -6.22 -5.18 13.30
C TRP A 165 -4.83 -4.64 12.98
N ARG A 166 -3.91 -5.53 12.62
CA ARG A 166 -2.67 -5.23 11.90
C ARG A 166 -2.95 -5.21 10.40
N TYR A 167 -2.40 -4.23 9.70
CA TYR A 167 -2.38 -4.13 8.25
C TYR A 167 -0.93 -4.13 7.77
N ALA A 168 -0.66 -4.84 6.68
CA ALA A 168 0.60 -4.75 5.96
C ALA A 168 0.35 -4.77 4.45
N MET A 169 1.26 -4.16 3.69
CA MET A 169 1.23 -4.17 2.24
C MET A 169 2.59 -4.55 1.68
N ILE A 170 2.59 -5.50 0.73
CA ILE A 170 3.79 -5.99 0.05
C ILE A 170 3.67 -5.62 -1.44
N LEU A 171 4.73 -5.06 -2.00
CA LEU A 171 4.80 -4.68 -3.41
C LEU A 171 5.10 -5.90 -4.29
N PRO A 172 4.89 -5.80 -5.62
CA PRO A 172 5.12 -6.91 -6.55
C PRO A 172 6.56 -7.40 -6.65
N ASP A 173 7.53 -6.70 -6.07
CA ASP A 173 8.92 -7.14 -5.99
C ASP A 173 9.26 -7.87 -4.68
N GLY A 174 8.30 -7.95 -3.75
CA GLY A 174 8.44 -8.55 -2.43
C GLY A 174 8.84 -7.56 -1.32
N SER A 175 9.05 -6.29 -1.65
CA SER A 175 9.34 -5.27 -0.63
C SER A 175 8.10 -4.95 0.20
N VAL A 176 8.27 -4.74 1.50
CA VAL A 176 7.19 -4.33 2.40
C VAL A 176 7.04 -2.81 2.31
N LEU A 177 5.90 -2.34 1.82
CA LEU A 177 5.60 -0.91 1.77
C LEU A 177 5.41 -0.36 3.19
N GLY A 178 4.70 -1.09 4.04
CA GLY A 178 4.54 -0.76 5.45
C GLY A 178 3.79 -1.82 6.24
N ASP A 179 3.95 -1.74 7.56
CA ASP A 179 3.37 -2.65 8.55
C ASP A 179 2.87 -1.87 9.78
N THR A 180 1.67 -2.16 10.26
CA THR A 180 1.09 -1.50 11.42
C THR A 180 1.95 -1.73 12.67
N ASN A 181 2.38 -0.63 13.28
CA ASN A 181 3.32 -0.61 14.42
C ASN A 181 4.71 -1.21 14.10
N GLY A 182 5.01 -1.49 12.83
CA GLY A 182 6.32 -1.87 12.32
C GLY A 182 6.91 -0.80 11.40
N ASP A 183 7.77 -1.24 10.49
CA ASP A 183 8.41 -0.36 9.51
C ASP A 183 7.37 0.31 8.61
N ASN A 184 7.56 1.62 8.36
CA ASN A 184 6.66 2.45 7.56
C ASN A 184 5.18 2.35 7.97
N GLY A 185 4.88 2.09 9.25
CA GLY A 185 3.49 1.92 9.73
C GLY A 185 2.58 3.14 9.55
N ALA A 186 3.14 4.32 9.29
CA ALA A 186 2.36 5.50 8.91
C ALA A 186 1.58 5.29 7.58
N GLU A 187 2.15 4.53 6.64
CA GLU A 187 1.51 4.18 5.37
C GLU A 187 0.24 3.34 5.57
N MET A 188 0.18 2.58 6.66
CA MET A 188 -0.97 1.72 6.99
C MET A 188 -2.13 2.48 7.64
N ARG A 189 -1.98 3.78 7.93
CA ARG A 189 -3.06 4.60 8.52
C ARG A 189 -4.26 4.69 7.58
N PHE A 190 -4.03 4.83 6.27
CA PHE A 190 -5.11 4.83 5.29
C PHE A 190 -5.96 3.54 5.35
N CYS A 191 -5.31 2.38 5.49
CA CYS A 191 -5.98 1.09 5.62
C CYS A 191 -6.89 1.08 6.86
N ALA A 192 -6.35 1.44 8.01
CA ALA A 192 -7.10 1.48 9.27
C ALA A 192 -8.28 2.46 9.21
N ASP A 193 -8.05 3.69 8.74
CA ASP A 193 -9.06 4.74 8.70
C ASP A 193 -10.23 4.37 7.79
N CYS A 194 -9.96 3.74 6.64
CA CYS A 194 -11.01 3.22 5.75
C CYS A 194 -11.80 2.07 6.42
N HIS A 195 -11.10 1.13 7.05
CA HIS A 195 -11.70 -0.05 7.64
C HIS A 195 -12.53 0.23 8.91
N VAL A 196 -12.30 1.34 9.61
CA VAL A 196 -13.14 1.81 10.73
C VAL A 196 -14.60 1.97 10.33
N ALA A 197 -14.89 2.33 9.07
CA ALA A 197 -16.25 2.44 8.54
C ALA A 197 -17.04 1.10 8.62
N ARG A 198 -16.33 -0.02 8.80
CA ARG A 198 -16.90 -1.37 8.88
C ARG A 198 -16.84 -1.97 10.29
N LYS A 199 -16.68 -1.15 11.34
CA LYS A 199 -16.61 -1.62 12.74
C LYS A 199 -17.72 -2.61 13.13
N ALA A 200 -18.95 -2.44 12.63
CA ALA A 200 -20.06 -3.35 12.92
C ALA A 200 -19.92 -4.77 12.32
N TYR A 201 -18.97 -4.96 11.41
CA TYR A 201 -18.61 -6.22 10.76
C TYR A 201 -17.14 -6.57 11.05
N ASP A 202 -16.68 -6.22 12.25
CA ASP A 202 -15.30 -6.36 12.70
C ASP A 202 -14.28 -5.81 11.71
N TYR A 203 -14.56 -4.61 11.18
CA TYR A 203 -13.68 -3.88 10.25
C TYR A 203 -13.54 -4.55 8.89
N LEU A 204 -14.40 -5.52 8.54
CA LEU A 204 -14.29 -6.27 7.28
C LEU A 204 -15.17 -5.71 6.16
N PHE A 205 -14.54 -5.53 5.00
CA PHE A 205 -15.21 -5.47 3.71
C PHE A 205 -15.22 -6.85 3.08
N PHE A 206 -16.41 -7.33 2.72
CA PHE A 206 -16.60 -8.61 2.06
C PHE A 206 -16.67 -8.43 0.55
N MET A 207 -16.32 -9.48 -0.18
CA MET A 207 -16.41 -9.51 -1.64
C MET A 207 -17.84 -9.35 -2.15
N PRO A 208 -18.04 -8.92 -3.41
CA PRO A 208 -19.33 -8.90 -4.07
C PRO A 208 -20.02 -10.26 -4.00
N LYS A 209 -21.33 -10.29 -3.71
CA LYS A 209 -22.09 -11.55 -3.64
C LYS A 209 -21.94 -12.40 -4.90
N ARG A 210 -21.84 -11.75 -6.07
CA ARG A 210 -21.70 -12.45 -7.35
C ARG A 210 -20.48 -13.35 -7.41
N VAL A 211 -19.35 -13.04 -6.75
CA VAL A 211 -18.11 -13.85 -6.87
C VAL A 211 -17.87 -14.74 -5.66
N ARG A 212 -18.73 -14.72 -4.64
CA ARG A 212 -18.58 -15.58 -3.46
C ARG A 212 -18.66 -17.04 -3.87
N GLN A 213 -17.78 -17.85 -3.32
CA GLN A 213 -17.96 -19.29 -3.30
C GLN A 213 -19.15 -19.61 -2.38
N VAL A 214 -19.99 -20.53 -2.82
CA VAL A 214 -21.09 -21.08 -2.03
C VAL A 214 -20.66 -22.50 -1.73
N ASP A 215 -20.47 -22.82 -0.46
CA ASP A 215 -20.16 -24.19 -0.02
C ASP A 215 -21.35 -25.13 -0.25
#